data_AF-A0A4R6JVF4-F1
#
_entry.id   AF-A0A4R6JVF4-F1
#
_cell.length_a   1.000
_cell.length_b   1.000
_cell.length_c   1.000
_cell.angle_alpha   90.00
_cell.angle_beta   90.00
_cell.angle_gamma   90.00
#
_symmetry.space_group_name_H-M   'P 1'
#
loop_
_entity.id
_entity.type
_entity.pdbx_description
1 polymer ?
#
loop_
_entity_poly.entity_id
_entity_poly.type
_entity_poly.pdbx_seq_one_letter_code
_entity_poly.pdbx_strand_id
1 'polypeptide(L)'
;MTFRVEPGSLRLYAAELADASGVAEATQNYANKWGSLTPHQLGILGQVTQRHENFMEDLNETLLKLAKVLDTSSVNLRSVAATYERTDSESAAQIDSSYPTVQRPITSAGS
;
A
#
# COMPACT_ATOMS: atom_id res chain seq x y z
N MET A 1 0.02 28.07 -9.67
CA MET A 1 -0.37 26.80 -9.03
C MET A 1 0.81 26.31 -8.22
N THR A 2 0.65 26.08 -6.92
CA THR A 2 1.73 25.59 -6.06
C THR A 2 1.46 24.13 -5.75
N PHE A 3 2.40 23.25 -6.11
CA PHE A 3 2.32 21.83 -5.76
C PHE A 3 2.48 21.69 -4.24
N ARG A 4 1.48 21.09 -3.57
CA ARG A 4 1.49 20.81 -2.13
C ARG A 4 1.18 19.35 -1.91
N VAL A 5 2.06 18.66 -1.20
CA VAL A 5 1.88 17.26 -0.79
C VAL A 5 1.40 17.26 0.65
N GLU A 6 0.40 16.43 0.94
CA GLU A 6 -0.09 16.20 2.29
C GLU A 6 0.27 14.75 2.68
N PRO A 7 1.26 14.55 3.58
CA PRO A 7 1.77 13.21 3.90
C PRO A 7 0.71 12.26 4.49
N GLY A 8 -0.28 12.78 5.23
CA GLY A 8 -1.38 11.99 5.77
C GLY A 8 -2.22 11.33 4.68
N SER A 9 -2.56 12.07 3.63
CA SER A 9 -3.31 11.57 2.46
C SER A 9 -2.53 10.50 1.71
N LEU A 10 -1.20 10.67 1.58
CA LEU A 10 -0.35 9.62 0.99
C LEU A 10 -0.36 8.34 1.84
N ARG A 11 -0.35 8.44 3.17
CA ARG A 11 -0.42 7.29 4.07
C ARG A 11 -1.78 6.59 4.01
N LEU A 12 -2.88 7.34 3.95
CA LEU A 12 -4.23 6.80 3.81
C LEU A 12 -4.36 6.02 2.51
N TYR A 13 -3.98 6.64 1.38
CA TYR A 13 -4.04 5.97 0.09
C TYR A 13 -3.10 4.75 0.03
N ALA A 14 -1.91 4.84 0.64
CA ALA A 14 -1.03 3.68 0.75
C ALA A 14 -1.66 2.53 1.54
N ALA A 15 -2.45 2.81 2.58
CA ALA A 15 -3.19 1.78 3.31
C ALA A 15 -4.26 1.12 2.43
N GLU A 16 -5.02 1.91 1.67
CA GLU A 16 -5.99 1.37 0.71
C GLU A 16 -5.35 0.45 -0.34
N LEU A 17 -4.17 0.82 -0.85
CA LEU A 17 -3.42 -0.04 -1.78
C LEU A 17 -2.92 -1.33 -1.12
N ALA A 18 -2.51 -1.28 0.14
CA ALA A 18 -2.11 -2.49 0.87
C ALA A 18 -3.31 -3.43 1.09
N ASP A 19 -4.47 -2.87 1.45
CA ASP A 19 -5.70 -3.64 1.61
C ASP A 19 -6.13 -4.27 0.27
N ALA A 20 -6.07 -3.51 -0.82
CA ALA A 20 -6.36 -4.01 -2.15
C ALA A 20 -5.38 -5.13 -2.59
N SER A 21 -4.10 -5.03 -2.22
CA SER A 21 -3.12 -6.11 -2.44
C SER A 21 -3.56 -7.39 -1.71
N GLY A 22 -3.94 -7.27 -0.43
CA GLY A 22 -4.44 -8.41 0.34
C GLY A 22 -5.71 -9.04 -0.26
N VAL A 23 -6.60 -8.22 -0.83
CA VAL A 23 -7.78 -8.73 -1.56
C VAL A 23 -7.38 -9.50 -2.82
N ALA A 24 -6.39 -9.02 -3.58
CA ALA A 24 -5.90 -9.73 -4.76
C ALA A 24 -5.29 -11.10 -4.39
N GLU A 25 -4.50 -11.17 -3.32
CA GLU A 25 -3.95 -12.43 -2.79
C GLU A 25 -5.05 -13.37 -2.28
N ALA A 26 -6.05 -12.85 -1.56
CA ALA A 26 -7.19 -13.64 -1.09
C ALA A 26 -8.00 -14.21 -2.26
N THR A 27 -8.18 -13.41 -3.32
CA THR A 27 -8.87 -13.83 -4.55
C THR A 27 -8.10 -14.95 -5.25
N GLN A 28 -6.77 -14.83 -5.32
CA GLN A 28 -5.91 -15.86 -5.90
C GLN A 28 -6.04 -17.18 -5.12
N ASN A 29 -5.97 -17.11 -3.79
CA ASN A 29 -6.12 -18.28 -2.93
C ASN A 29 -7.50 -18.92 -3.07
N TYR A 30 -8.55 -18.12 -3.17
CA TYR A 30 -9.91 -18.60 -3.41
C TYR A 30 -10.01 -19.32 -4.77
N ALA A 31 -9.49 -18.70 -5.83
CA ALA A 31 -9.48 -19.28 -7.17
C ALA A 31 -8.71 -20.61 -7.18
N ASN A 32 -7.54 -20.70 -6.55
CA ASN A 32 -6.77 -21.94 -6.49
C ASN A 32 -7.48 -23.04 -5.68
N LYS A 33 -8.18 -22.66 -4.60
CA LYS A 33 -8.90 -23.62 -3.76
C LYS A 33 -10.12 -24.22 -4.45
N TRP A 34 -10.88 -23.41 -5.20
CA TRP A 34 -12.18 -23.80 -5.73
C TRP A 34 -12.23 -23.93 -7.25
N GLY A 35 -11.21 -23.44 -7.95
CA GLY A 35 -11.13 -23.40 -9.39
C GLY A 35 -10.45 -24.62 -10.01
N SER A 36 -10.01 -25.62 -9.27
CA SER A 36 -9.44 -26.82 -9.90
C SER A 36 -10.54 -27.77 -10.39
N LEU A 37 -10.52 -28.10 -11.68
CA LEU A 37 -11.35 -29.17 -12.24
C LEU A 37 -10.56 -30.48 -12.19
N THR A 38 -11.10 -31.51 -11.53
CA THR A 38 -10.39 -32.78 -11.37
C THR A 38 -10.46 -33.63 -12.65
N PRO A 39 -9.35 -34.28 -13.06
CA PRO A 39 -9.30 -35.13 -14.27
C PRO A 39 -10.24 -36.35 -14.27
N HIS A 40 -10.81 -36.74 -13.12
CA HIS A 40 -11.67 -37.92 -13.05
C HIS A 40 -13.03 -37.77 -13.77
N GLN A 41 -13.31 -36.62 -14.37
CA GLN A 41 -14.51 -36.35 -15.19
C GLN A 41 -14.26 -36.41 -16.72
N LEU A 42 -13.08 -36.87 -17.15
CA LEU A 42 -12.56 -36.78 -18.52
C LEU A 42 -13.18 -37.76 -19.53
N GLY A 43 -14.43 -37.53 -19.88
CA GLY A 43 -14.97 -37.83 -21.21
C GLY A 43 -14.70 -36.67 -22.20
N ILE A 44 -15.66 -36.42 -23.11
CA ILE A 44 -15.68 -35.39 -24.19
C ILE A 44 -15.19 -33.97 -23.81
N LEU A 45 -15.00 -33.68 -22.52
CA LEU A 45 -14.58 -32.40 -21.96
C LEU A 45 -13.05 -32.15 -21.93
N GLY A 46 -12.22 -33.04 -22.47
CA GLY A 46 -10.76 -32.91 -22.44
C GLY A 46 -10.19 -31.57 -22.96
N GLN A 47 -10.82 -30.98 -23.99
CA GLN A 47 -10.44 -29.64 -24.48
C GLN A 47 -10.87 -28.51 -23.55
N VAL A 48 -11.95 -28.69 -22.79
CA VAL A 48 -12.44 -27.70 -21.81
C VAL A 48 -11.50 -27.64 -20.61
N THR A 49 -11.01 -28.79 -20.15
CA THR A 49 -10.01 -28.86 -19.07
C THR A 49 -8.70 -28.16 -19.40
N GLN A 50 -8.15 -28.36 -20.61
CA GLN A 50 -6.90 -27.70 -20.99
C GLN A 50 -7.06 -26.18 -21.11
N ARG A 51 -8.18 -25.69 -21.65
CA ARG A 51 -8.48 -24.25 -21.69
C ARG A 51 -8.68 -23.66 -20.30
N HIS A 52 -9.27 -24.44 -19.39
CA HIS A 52 -9.48 -24.05 -18.01
C HIS A 52 -8.18 -23.96 -17.22
N GLU A 53 -7.25 -24.90 -17.41
CA GLU A 53 -5.91 -24.86 -16.81
C GLU A 53 -5.15 -23.60 -17.25
N ASN A 54 -5.12 -23.31 -18.56
CA ASN A 54 -4.49 -22.09 -19.08
C ASN A 54 -5.14 -20.82 -18.50
N PHE A 55 -6.47 -20.79 -18.40
CA PHE A 55 -7.19 -19.67 -17.79
C PHE A 55 -6.82 -19.49 -16.31
N MET A 56 -6.73 -20.58 -15.55
CA MET A 56 -6.33 -20.55 -14.14
C MET A 56 -4.88 -20.06 -13.97
N GLU A 57 -3.98 -20.43 -14.89
CA GLU A 57 -2.61 -19.92 -14.93
C GLU A 57 -2.58 -18.40 -15.20
N ASP A 58 -3.27 -17.93 -16.25
CA ASP A 58 -3.38 -16.51 -16.58
C ASP A 58 -3.99 -15.68 -15.44
N LEU A 59 -5.03 -16.21 -14.80
CA LEU A 59 -5.68 -15.58 -13.65
C LEU A 59 -4.70 -15.45 -12.48
N ASN A 60 -3.96 -16.52 -12.18
CA ASN A 60 -2.96 -16.52 -11.11
C ASN A 60 -1.85 -15.51 -11.38
N GLU A 61 -1.31 -15.48 -12.59
CA GLU A 61 -0.29 -14.50 -12.96
C GLU A 61 -0.80 -13.07 -12.85
N THR A 62 -2.03 -12.82 -13.30
CA THR A 62 -2.63 -11.49 -13.27
C THR A 62 -2.84 -11.00 -11.84
N LEU A 63 -3.37 -11.86 -10.97
CA LEU A 63 -3.60 -11.52 -9.57
C LEU A 63 -2.28 -11.32 -8.81
N LEU A 64 -1.27 -12.15 -9.09
CA LEU A 64 0.07 -11.98 -8.50
C LEU A 64 0.71 -10.65 -8.93
N LYS A 65 0.63 -10.31 -10.22
CA LYS A 65 1.14 -9.04 -10.75
C LYS A 65 0.39 -7.86 -10.12
N LEU A 66 -0.93 -7.95 -9.99
CA LEU A 66 -1.77 -6.93 -9.37
C LEU A 66 -1.38 -6.70 -7.90
N ALA A 67 -1.31 -7.76 -7.09
CA ALA A 67 -0.90 -7.69 -5.69
C ALA A 67 0.47 -7.01 -5.57
N LYS A 68 1.45 -7.44 -6.37
CA LYS A 68 2.80 -6.86 -6.35
C LYS A 68 2.81 -5.36 -6.68
N VAL A 69 2.07 -4.93 -7.70
CA VAL A 69 2.00 -3.51 -8.09
C VAL A 69 1.36 -2.67 -6.98
N LEU A 70 0.29 -3.17 -6.37
CA LEU A 70 -0.40 -2.50 -5.27
C LEU A 70 0.49 -2.37 -4.03
N ASP A 71 1.12 -3.46 -3.61
CA ASP A 71 2.04 -3.47 -2.46
C ASP A 71 3.25 -2.55 -2.70
N THR A 72 3.90 -2.65 -3.86
CA THR A 72 5.04 -1.80 -4.21
C THR A 72 4.65 -0.32 -4.20
N SER A 73 3.46 0.00 -4.72
CA SER A 73 2.94 1.37 -4.72
C SER A 73 2.65 1.87 -3.30
N SER A 74 2.07 1.02 -2.45
CA SER A 74 1.85 1.32 -1.02
C SER A 74 3.17 1.65 -0.31
N VAL A 75 4.20 0.81 -0.49
CA VAL A 75 5.53 1.02 0.10
C VAL A 75 6.15 2.34 -0.37
N ASN A 76 6.08 2.62 -1.68
CA ASN A 76 6.63 3.85 -2.24
C ASN A 76 5.92 5.10 -1.71
N LEU A 77 4.59 5.09 -1.62
CA LEU A 77 3.82 6.20 -1.07
C LEU A 77 4.14 6.46 0.40
N ARG A 78 4.30 5.40 1.21
CA ARG A 78 4.74 5.52 2.61
C ARG A 78 6.14 6.12 2.72
N SER A 79 7.06 5.72 1.84
CA SER A 79 8.41 6.26 1.78
C SER A 79 8.43 7.75 1.41
N VAL A 80 7.62 8.13 0.42
CA VAL A 80 7.46 9.54 0.02
C VAL A 80 6.85 10.36 1.16
N ALA A 81 5.79 9.87 1.81
CA ALA A 81 5.18 10.54 2.96
C ALA A 81 6.19 10.79 4.10
N ALA A 82 6.97 9.76 4.46
CA ALA A 82 8.02 9.88 5.48
C ALA A 82 9.11 10.88 5.09
N THR A 83 9.43 10.98 3.80
CA THR A 83 10.41 11.97 3.31
C THR A 83 9.89 13.39 3.50
N TYR A 84 8.63 13.66 3.16
CA TYR A 84 8.03 14.98 3.35
C TYR A 84 7.91 15.35 4.84
N GLU A 85 7.46 14.45 5.69
CA GLU A 85 7.38 14.69 7.14
C GLU A 85 8.75 15.00 7.74
N ARG A 86 9.78 14.27 7.32
CA ARG A 86 11.15 14.53 7.75
C ARG A 86 11.61 15.92 7.33
N THR A 87 11.43 16.29 6.06
CA THR A 87 11.79 17.62 5.57
C THR A 87 11.01 18.73 6.28
N ASP A 88 9.72 18.55 6.55
CA ASP A 88 8.92 19.51 7.31
C ASP A 88 9.44 19.65 8.75
N SER A 89 9.79 18.54 9.41
CA SER A 89 10.34 18.56 10.77
C SER A 89 11.74 19.21 10.84
N GLU A 90 12.61 18.94 9.86
CA GLU A 90 13.93 19.55 9.75
C GLU A 90 13.81 21.06 9.51
N SER A 91 12.88 21.47 8.64
CA SER A 91 12.59 22.88 8.37
C SER A 91 12.05 23.59 9.61
N ALA A 92 11.13 22.96 10.34
CA ALA A 92 10.60 23.49 11.59
C ALA A 92 11.70 23.65 12.66
N ALA A 93 12.56 22.64 12.84
CA ALA A 93 13.68 22.71 13.77
C ALA A 93 14.68 23.82 13.41
N GLN A 94 14.96 24.00 12.11
CA GLN A 94 15.82 25.08 11.63
C GLN A 94 15.22 26.46 11.93
N ILE A 95 13.92 26.62 11.71
CA ILE A 95 13.17 27.84 12.06
C ILE A 95 13.23 28.09 13.57
N ASP A 96 12.94 27.07 14.39
CA ASP A 96 12.98 27.19 15.86
C ASP A 96 14.37 27.59 16.37
N SER A 97 15.43 27.03 15.79
CA SER A 97 16.82 27.39 16.13
C SER A 97 17.22 28.81 15.71
N SER A 98 16.51 29.42 14.76
CA SER A 98 16.77 30.78 14.30
C SER A 98 16.19 31.84 15.25
N TYR A 99 15.27 31.46 16.14
CA TYR A 99 14.72 32.37 17.13
C TYR A 99 15.66 32.52 18.34
N PRO A 100 15.89 33.76 18.82
CA PRO A 100 16.72 33.98 20.01
C PRO A 100 16.06 33.37 21.25
N THR A 101 16.88 32.85 22.16
CA THR A 101 16.41 32.26 23.43
C THR A 101 15.73 33.33 24.29
N VAL A 102 14.40 33.29 24.37
CA VAL A 102 13.63 34.20 25.23
C VAL A 102 13.50 33.58 26.61
N GLN A 103 13.95 34.26 27.67
CA GLN A 103 13.62 33.85 29.04
C GLN A 103 12.11 33.96 29.22
N ARG A 104 11.44 32.81 29.36
CA ARG A 104 10.02 32.80 29.72
C ARG A 104 9.88 33.37 31.14
N PRO A 105 9.00 34.35 31.38
CA PRO A 105 8.77 34.87 32.72
C PRO A 105 8.35 33.71 33.63
N ILE A 106 9.18 33.40 34.61
CA ILE A 106 8.77 32.59 35.76
C ILE A 106 7.78 33.44 36.53
N THR A 107 6.49 33.24 36.30
CA THR A 107 5.46 33.72 37.22
C THR A 107 5.65 32.99 38.53
N SER A 108 6.39 33.59 39.46
CA SER A 108 6.32 33.24 40.87
C SER A 108 4.89 33.51 41.33
N ALA A 109 4.06 32.48 41.33
CA ALA A 109 2.79 32.53 42.04
C ALA A 109 3.11 32.90 43.49
N GLY A 110 2.53 34.02 43.92
CA GLY A 110 2.82 34.66 45.20
C GLY A 110 2.63 33.73 46.38
N SER A 111 3.45 33.98 47.39
CA SER A 111 3.41 33.43 48.74
C SER A 111 2.10 33.75 49.48
#